data_AF-A0A258LKS8-F1
#
_entry.id   AF-A0A258LKS8-F1
#
_cell.length_a   1.000
_cell.length_b   1.000
_cell.length_c   1.000
_cell.angle_alpha   90.00
_cell.angle_beta   90.00
_cell.angle_gamma   90.00
#
_symmetry.space_group_name_H-M   'P 1'
#
loop_
_entity.id
_entity.type
_entity.pdbx_description
1 polymer ?
#
loop_
_entity_poly.entity_id
_entity_poly.type
_entity_poly.pdbx_seq_one_letter_code
_entity_poly.pdbx_strand_id
1 'polypeptide(L)'
;SFLKMGQWIGGDRDGNPNVNAQTLEYAISRQAEMVLRHYLTEVHHLGRELSISALLVKFPKKMQDLAAASPDTNEHRQDEPYRRALTGIYARLAATLKVLTHTDAARHAVPPQNPYENAEAFLADLKTIDASLILQGAKALSQKRLRGLIRTVEVFGFHLATVDLRQSSDMHELVLAELLSVSAIEAGYANLTEMQKRDLLLSLLKDPQPLQVVGHQYSDFAISEIAIFTMAKKMRTLFGGDAIRHYIISHTETVSDLLEVFLLQKEVGLMHGMLGKKASVDLIVVPLFETIEDLRNAAPIMHDLYALPGILDIVKRSGGEQDIMLGYSDSNKDGG
;
A
#
# COMPACT_ATOMS: atom_id res chain seq x y z
N SER A 1 -8.51 -2.19 11.95
CA SER A 1 -9.45 -3.28 11.60
C SER A 1 -9.02 -4.55 12.32
N PHE A 2 -9.93 -5.49 12.59
CA PHE A 2 -9.57 -6.82 13.14
C PHE A 2 -9.01 -7.76 12.05
N LEU A 3 -9.43 -7.56 10.79
CA LEU A 3 -9.05 -8.38 9.65
C LEU A 3 -8.58 -7.47 8.51
N LYS A 4 -7.52 -7.91 7.81
CA LYS A 4 -6.96 -7.32 6.60
C LYS A 4 -6.73 -8.45 5.59
N MET A 5 -6.86 -8.15 4.31
CA MET A 5 -6.65 -9.11 3.24
C MET A 5 -5.35 -8.79 2.50
N GLY A 6 -4.51 -9.80 2.29
CA GLY A 6 -3.31 -9.73 1.46
C GLY A 6 -3.45 -10.59 0.21
N GLN A 7 -2.65 -10.32 -0.82
CA GLN A 7 -2.52 -11.14 -2.03
C GLN A 7 -1.16 -10.97 -2.69
N TRP A 8 -0.80 -11.93 -3.55
CA TRP A 8 0.46 -11.92 -4.30
C TRP A 8 0.29 -11.67 -5.80
N ILE A 9 -0.95 -11.63 -6.31
CA ILE A 9 -1.23 -11.49 -7.73
C ILE A 9 -0.73 -10.12 -8.22
N GLY A 10 0.23 -10.14 -9.15
CA GLY A 10 0.88 -8.95 -9.70
C GLY A 10 2.05 -8.41 -8.87
N GLY A 11 2.33 -8.99 -7.69
CA GLY A 11 3.45 -8.60 -6.83
C GLY A 11 4.55 -9.66 -6.70
N ASP A 12 4.18 -10.94 -6.73
CA ASP A 12 5.14 -12.06 -6.70
C ASP A 12 5.76 -12.29 -8.09
N ARG A 13 7.06 -12.05 -8.19
CA ARG A 13 7.86 -12.18 -9.41
C ARG A 13 8.95 -13.24 -9.30
N ASP A 14 9.04 -13.92 -8.17
CA ASP A 14 10.05 -14.93 -7.94
C ASP A 14 9.89 -16.08 -8.96
N GLY A 15 10.91 -16.30 -9.77
CA GLY A 15 10.88 -17.25 -10.89
C GLY A 15 9.88 -16.94 -12.01
N ASN A 16 9.24 -15.75 -12.02
CA ASN A 16 8.20 -15.41 -13.00
C ASN A 16 8.46 -14.08 -13.72
N PRO A 17 9.12 -14.10 -14.90
CA PRO A 17 9.47 -12.89 -15.65
C PRO A 17 8.25 -12.14 -16.23
N ASN A 18 7.06 -12.75 -16.21
CA ASN A 18 5.85 -12.11 -16.72
C ASN A 18 5.25 -11.09 -15.74
N VAL A 19 5.70 -11.11 -14.48
CA VAL A 19 5.28 -10.12 -13.49
C VAL A 19 6.27 -8.96 -13.53
N ASN A 20 5.78 -7.77 -13.88
CA ASN A 20 6.55 -6.53 -14.04
C ASN A 20 5.75 -5.32 -13.52
N ALA A 21 6.33 -4.12 -13.66
CA ALA A 21 5.73 -2.89 -13.15
C ALA A 21 4.33 -2.63 -13.73
N GLN A 22 4.11 -2.94 -15.01
CA GLN A 22 2.82 -2.78 -15.67
C GLN A 22 1.78 -3.77 -15.12
N THR A 23 2.16 -5.03 -14.86
CA THR A 23 1.24 -6.00 -14.26
C THR A 23 0.91 -5.67 -12.81
N LEU A 24 1.86 -5.10 -12.05
CA LEU A 24 1.63 -4.62 -10.68
C LEU A 24 0.60 -3.48 -10.67
N GLU A 25 0.80 -2.48 -11.53
CA GLU A 25 -0.15 -1.37 -11.71
C GLU A 25 -1.53 -1.87 -12.11
N TYR A 26 -1.59 -2.79 -13.06
CA TYR A 26 -2.84 -3.39 -13.52
C TYR A 26 -3.56 -4.13 -12.40
N ALA A 27 -2.86 -5.00 -11.66
CA ALA A 27 -3.44 -5.78 -10.57
C ALA A 27 -4.05 -4.88 -9.50
N ILE A 28 -3.30 -3.87 -9.03
CA ILE A 28 -3.75 -2.92 -8.00
C ILE A 28 -4.94 -2.09 -8.51
N SER A 29 -4.85 -1.56 -9.73
CA SER A 29 -5.92 -0.75 -10.32
C SER A 29 -7.22 -1.54 -10.49
N ARG A 30 -7.12 -2.82 -10.87
CA ARG A 30 -8.29 -3.69 -11.05
C ARG A 30 -9.00 -4.03 -9.75
N GLN A 31 -8.26 -4.32 -8.68
CA GLN A 31 -8.87 -4.58 -7.38
C GLN A 31 -9.47 -3.31 -6.76
N ALA A 32 -8.80 -2.16 -6.95
CA ALA A 32 -9.31 -0.86 -6.53
C ALA A 32 -10.62 -0.51 -7.27
N GLU A 33 -10.68 -0.76 -8.58
CA GLU A 33 -11.90 -0.59 -9.36
C GLU A 33 -13.04 -1.44 -8.80
N MET A 34 -12.78 -2.72 -8.48
CA MET A 34 -13.79 -3.61 -7.91
C MET A 34 -14.39 -3.04 -6.62
N VAL A 35 -13.54 -2.62 -5.67
CA VAL A 35 -14.01 -2.14 -4.37
C VAL A 35 -14.70 -0.78 -4.46
N LEU A 36 -14.21 0.13 -5.29
CA LEU A 36 -14.83 1.44 -5.50
C LEU A 36 -16.21 1.32 -6.17
N ARG A 37 -16.36 0.40 -7.13
CA ARG A 37 -17.67 0.10 -7.75
C ARG A 37 -18.64 -0.52 -6.74
N HIS A 38 -18.15 -1.35 -5.83
CA HIS A 38 -18.96 -1.86 -4.72
C HIS A 38 -19.44 -0.70 -3.83
N TYR A 39 -18.56 0.22 -3.42
CA TYR A 39 -18.94 1.39 -2.62
C TYR A 39 -19.96 2.29 -3.31
N LEU A 40 -19.77 2.59 -4.61
CA LEU A 40 -20.73 3.35 -5.40
C LEU A 40 -22.12 2.71 -5.39
N THR A 41 -22.17 1.38 -5.50
CA THR A 41 -23.43 0.62 -5.45
C THR A 41 -24.09 0.72 -4.09
N GLU A 42 -23.33 0.50 -3.02
CA GLU A 42 -23.82 0.57 -1.64
C GLU A 42 -24.30 1.97 -1.25
N VAL A 43 -23.55 3.01 -1.60
CA VAL A 43 -23.93 4.42 -1.37
C VAL A 43 -25.21 4.77 -2.12
N HIS A 44 -25.36 4.29 -3.36
CA HIS A 44 -26.60 4.50 -4.10
C HIS A 44 -27.81 3.83 -3.42
N HIS A 45 -27.65 2.59 -2.93
CA HIS A 45 -28.71 1.91 -2.20
C HIS A 45 -29.05 2.62 -0.88
N LEU A 46 -28.05 3.09 -0.13
CA LEU A 46 -28.26 3.92 1.05
C LEU A 46 -29.08 5.18 0.74
N GLY A 47 -28.82 5.85 -0.39
CA GLY A 47 -29.56 7.05 -0.79
C GLY A 47 -31.05 6.79 -1.03
N ARG A 48 -31.41 5.57 -1.47
CA ARG A 48 -32.81 5.14 -1.61
C ARG A 48 -33.44 4.82 -0.27
N GLU A 49 -32.70 4.20 0.64
CA GLU A 49 -33.18 3.71 1.94
C GLU A 49 -33.30 4.83 3.00
N LEU A 50 -32.44 5.85 2.98
CA LEU A 50 -32.37 6.91 3.99
C LEU A 50 -33.10 8.19 3.53
N SER A 51 -34.43 8.16 3.57
CA SER A 51 -35.33 9.23 3.10
C SER A 51 -35.94 10.08 4.22
N ILE A 52 -35.27 10.19 5.37
CA ILE A 52 -35.82 10.89 6.54
C ILE A 52 -35.86 12.39 6.26
N SER A 53 -37.05 12.98 6.38
CA SER A 53 -37.26 14.42 6.17
C SER A 53 -36.88 15.27 7.38
N ALA A 54 -36.24 16.40 7.13
CA ALA A 54 -35.94 17.47 8.08
C ALA A 54 -37.19 18.16 8.62
N LEU A 55 -38.35 17.96 7.99
CA LEU A 55 -39.65 18.39 8.52
C LEU A 55 -40.09 17.55 9.72
N LEU A 56 -39.58 16.32 9.86
CA LEU A 56 -39.98 15.39 10.92
C LEU A 56 -38.97 15.32 12.07
N VAL A 57 -37.68 15.47 11.79
CA VAL A 57 -36.62 15.35 12.79
C VAL A 57 -35.56 16.43 12.63
N LYS A 58 -34.94 16.81 13.76
CA LYS A 58 -33.81 17.74 13.76
C LYS A 58 -32.52 16.99 13.44
N PHE A 59 -31.71 17.54 12.54
CA PHE A 59 -30.42 16.98 12.15
C PHE A 59 -29.28 17.66 12.90
N PRO A 60 -28.25 16.93 13.39
CA PRO A 60 -27.04 17.54 13.94
C PRO A 60 -26.33 18.41 12.91
N LYS A 61 -25.62 19.45 13.37
CA LYS A 61 -24.93 20.43 12.49
C LYS A 61 -23.99 19.75 11.47
N LYS A 62 -23.18 18.79 11.92
CA LYS A 62 -22.27 18.03 11.03
C LYS A 62 -22.99 17.33 9.87
N MET A 63 -24.20 16.80 10.11
CA MET A 63 -24.98 16.14 9.06
C MET A 63 -25.58 17.16 8.09
N GLN A 64 -25.99 18.34 8.60
CA GLN A 64 -26.44 19.44 7.75
C GLN A 64 -25.31 19.97 6.86
N ASP A 65 -24.11 20.14 7.41
CA ASP A 65 -22.93 20.61 6.68
C ASP A 65 -22.55 19.62 5.56
N LEU A 66 -22.56 18.31 5.86
CA LEU A 66 -22.32 17.26 4.88
C LEU A 66 -23.38 17.26 3.76
N ALA A 67 -24.65 17.47 4.09
CA ALA A 67 -25.70 17.60 3.09
C ALA A 67 -25.58 18.87 2.25
N ALA A 68 -25.15 19.99 2.85
CA ALA A 68 -24.96 21.27 2.18
C ALA A 68 -23.77 21.26 1.21
N ALA A 69 -22.75 20.44 1.47
CA ALA A 69 -21.62 20.23 0.56
C ALA A 69 -21.99 19.44 -0.72
N SER A 70 -23.19 18.84 -0.78
CA SER A 70 -23.66 18.11 -1.95
C SER A 70 -24.02 19.04 -3.10
N PRO A 71 -23.64 18.72 -4.35
CA PRO A 71 -24.08 19.47 -5.53
C PRO A 71 -25.55 19.21 -5.92
N ASP A 72 -26.28 18.37 -5.18
CA ASP A 72 -27.68 18.07 -5.46
C ASP A 72 -28.58 19.27 -5.13
N THR A 73 -29.08 19.93 -6.17
CA THR A 73 -29.99 21.09 -6.07
C THR A 73 -31.46 20.72 -6.23
N ASN A 74 -31.80 19.43 -6.38
CA ASN A 74 -33.18 19.01 -6.63
C ASN A 74 -34.13 19.44 -5.49
N GLU A 75 -35.14 20.23 -5.83
CA GLU A 75 -36.11 20.79 -4.88
C GLU A 75 -36.83 19.71 -4.07
N HIS A 76 -37.15 18.57 -4.67
CA HIS A 76 -37.83 17.45 -4.01
C HIS A 76 -36.97 16.69 -3.00
N ARG A 77 -35.68 17.02 -2.89
CA ARG A 77 -34.74 16.38 -1.94
C ARG A 77 -34.17 17.38 -0.94
N GLN A 78 -34.55 18.66 -1.01
CA GLN A 78 -34.01 19.70 -0.15
C GLN A 78 -34.22 19.41 1.34
N ASP A 79 -35.36 18.82 1.67
CA ASP A 79 -35.73 18.43 3.03
C ASP A 79 -35.22 17.03 3.41
N GLU A 80 -34.40 16.36 2.60
CA GLU A 80 -33.86 15.02 2.89
C GLU A 80 -32.31 15.03 3.03
N PRO A 81 -31.75 15.47 4.17
CA PRO A 81 -30.30 15.66 4.34
C PRO A 81 -29.46 14.42 4.07
N TYR A 82 -29.91 13.23 4.51
CA TYR A 82 -29.19 11.98 4.26
C TYR A 82 -29.06 11.67 2.78
N ARG A 83 -30.16 11.79 2.02
CA ARG A 83 -30.17 11.52 0.59
C ARG A 83 -29.28 12.51 -0.16
N ARG A 84 -29.35 13.80 0.17
CA ARG A 84 -28.48 14.83 -0.41
C ARG A 84 -27.00 14.55 -0.15
N ALA A 85 -26.63 14.27 1.10
CA ALA A 85 -25.27 13.90 1.46
C ALA A 85 -24.79 12.68 0.65
N LEU A 86 -25.61 11.63 0.54
CA LEU A 86 -25.26 10.41 -0.20
C LEU A 86 -25.11 10.66 -1.71
N THR A 87 -25.89 11.56 -2.30
CA THR A 87 -25.68 12.01 -3.69
C THR A 87 -24.30 12.68 -3.84
N GLY A 88 -23.90 13.52 -2.89
CA GLY A 88 -22.58 14.17 -2.89
C GLY A 88 -21.44 13.18 -2.68
N ILE A 89 -21.57 12.27 -1.71
CA ILE A 89 -20.63 11.18 -1.45
C ILE A 89 -20.44 10.32 -2.70
N TYR A 90 -21.54 9.98 -3.39
CA TYR A 90 -21.50 9.22 -4.64
C TYR A 90 -20.70 9.96 -5.72
N ALA A 91 -20.93 11.28 -5.90
CA ALA A 91 -20.21 12.09 -6.87
C ALA A 91 -18.70 12.13 -6.59
N ARG A 92 -18.32 12.28 -5.32
CA ARG A 92 -16.90 12.24 -4.89
C ARG A 92 -16.29 10.86 -5.12
N LEU A 93 -16.99 9.77 -4.80
CA LEU A 93 -16.53 8.41 -5.10
C LEU A 93 -16.36 8.17 -6.61
N ALA A 94 -17.27 8.69 -7.43
CA ALA A 94 -17.19 8.55 -8.89
C ALA A 94 -15.95 9.28 -9.44
N ALA A 95 -15.66 10.48 -8.93
CA ALA A 95 -14.42 11.20 -9.25
C ALA A 95 -13.17 10.45 -8.77
N THR A 96 -13.25 9.83 -7.58
CA THR A 96 -12.16 9.01 -7.01
C THR A 96 -11.86 7.80 -7.89
N LEU A 97 -12.90 7.08 -8.33
CA LEU A 97 -12.78 5.99 -9.31
C LEU A 97 -12.08 6.46 -10.59
N LYS A 98 -12.53 7.58 -11.15
CA LYS A 98 -11.96 8.10 -12.40
C LYS A 98 -10.48 8.45 -12.26
N VAL A 99 -10.08 9.06 -11.16
CA VAL A 99 -8.68 9.45 -10.92
C VAL A 99 -7.80 8.22 -10.68
N LEU A 100 -8.27 7.25 -9.89
CA LEU A 100 -7.46 6.11 -9.47
C LEU A 100 -7.39 4.99 -10.51
N THR A 101 -8.44 4.78 -11.31
CA THR A 101 -8.54 3.62 -12.21
C THR A 101 -8.82 4.00 -13.66
N HIS A 102 -8.94 5.30 -13.96
CA HIS A 102 -9.27 5.84 -15.29
C HIS A 102 -10.62 5.39 -15.87
N THR A 103 -11.45 4.69 -15.10
CA THR A 103 -12.77 4.21 -15.52
C THR A 103 -13.90 5.09 -14.99
N ASP A 104 -15.02 5.11 -15.72
CA ASP A 104 -16.18 5.92 -15.35
C ASP A 104 -17.18 5.13 -14.48
N ALA A 105 -17.85 5.84 -13.59
CA ALA A 105 -18.98 5.32 -12.85
C ALA A 105 -20.19 5.17 -13.79
N ALA A 106 -21.00 4.12 -13.58
CA ALA A 106 -22.12 3.82 -14.45
C ALA A 106 -23.27 4.86 -14.37
N ARG A 107 -23.33 5.65 -13.30
CA ARG A 107 -24.38 6.66 -13.09
C ARG A 107 -23.76 8.03 -12.88
N HIS A 108 -24.29 9.03 -13.56
CA HIS A 108 -23.99 10.45 -13.35
C HIS A 108 -25.31 11.19 -13.14
N ALA A 109 -25.72 11.34 -11.88
CA ALA A 109 -26.96 12.06 -11.54
C ALA A 109 -26.72 13.54 -11.21
N VAL A 110 -25.46 13.93 -10.97
CA VAL A 110 -25.05 15.29 -10.58
C VAL A 110 -23.69 15.63 -11.19
N PRO A 111 -23.32 16.93 -11.26
CA PRO A 111 -22.00 17.36 -11.73
C PRO A 111 -20.84 16.70 -10.95
N PRO A 112 -19.68 16.49 -11.60
CA PRO A 112 -18.48 15.96 -10.93
C PRO A 112 -18.08 16.79 -9.70
N GLN A 113 -17.52 16.11 -8.71
CA GLN A 113 -17.01 16.69 -7.47
C GLN A 113 -15.53 16.39 -7.31
N ASN A 114 -14.89 17.03 -6.33
CA ASN A 114 -13.51 16.68 -5.97
C ASN A 114 -13.44 15.23 -5.44
N PRO A 115 -12.45 14.43 -5.88
CA PRO A 115 -12.26 13.08 -5.37
C PRO A 115 -11.98 13.09 -3.86
N TYR A 116 -12.19 11.95 -3.21
CA TYR A 116 -11.66 11.75 -1.86
C TYR A 116 -10.14 11.68 -1.90
N GLU A 117 -9.48 12.32 -0.94
CA GLU A 117 -8.03 12.24 -0.79
C GLU A 117 -7.58 10.82 -0.40
N ASN A 118 -8.39 10.12 0.41
CA ASN A 118 -8.13 8.78 0.88
C ASN A 118 -9.43 8.10 1.39
N ALA A 119 -9.32 6.82 1.75
CA ALA A 119 -10.45 6.04 2.27
C ALA A 119 -10.94 6.53 3.63
N GLU A 120 -10.07 7.13 4.45
CA GLU A 120 -10.39 7.67 5.77
C GLU A 120 -11.34 8.86 5.67
N ALA A 121 -11.16 9.73 4.67
CA ALA A 121 -12.07 10.83 4.38
C ALA A 121 -13.47 10.33 3.99
N PHE A 122 -13.55 9.29 3.15
CA PHE A 122 -14.83 8.65 2.82
C PHE A 122 -15.48 7.99 4.06
N LEU A 123 -14.68 7.28 4.86
CA LEU A 123 -15.13 6.66 6.10
C LEU A 123 -15.68 7.70 7.10
N ALA A 124 -15.07 8.88 7.18
CA ALA A 124 -15.52 9.97 8.05
C ALA A 124 -16.92 10.48 7.68
N ASP A 125 -17.21 10.60 6.37
CA ASP A 125 -18.53 10.98 5.88
C ASP A 125 -19.59 9.92 6.26
N LEU A 126 -19.27 8.62 6.09
CA LEU A 126 -20.17 7.53 6.51
C LEU A 126 -20.40 7.51 8.03
N LYS A 127 -19.35 7.74 8.83
CA LYS A 127 -19.45 7.81 10.29
C LYS A 127 -20.27 9.01 10.76
N THR A 128 -20.25 10.12 10.01
CA THR A 128 -21.12 11.27 10.27
C THR A 128 -22.60 10.90 10.12
N ILE A 129 -22.94 10.12 9.09
CA ILE A 129 -24.30 9.59 8.88
C ILE A 129 -24.69 8.64 10.02
N ASP A 130 -23.83 7.69 10.39
CA ASP A 130 -24.11 6.72 11.48
C ASP A 130 -24.34 7.43 12.82
N ALA A 131 -23.49 8.39 13.17
CA ALA A 131 -23.63 9.17 14.40
C ALA A 131 -24.96 9.95 14.43
N SER A 132 -25.35 10.55 13.30
CA SER A 132 -26.63 11.27 13.19
C SER A 132 -27.83 10.33 13.37
N LEU A 133 -27.82 9.14 12.75
CA LEU A 133 -28.89 8.16 12.91
C LEU A 133 -29.02 7.67 14.36
N ILE A 134 -27.89 7.45 15.05
CA ILE A 134 -27.90 7.05 16.47
C ILE A 134 -28.51 8.15 17.34
N LEU A 135 -28.09 9.40 17.16
CA LEU A 135 -28.61 10.55 17.93
C LEU A 135 -30.12 10.74 17.75
N GLN A 136 -30.65 10.40 16.58
CA GLN A 136 -32.08 10.49 16.26
C GLN A 136 -32.88 9.25 16.71
N GLY A 137 -32.25 8.28 17.40
CA GLY A 137 -32.91 7.03 17.81
C GLY A 137 -33.16 6.04 16.66
N ALA A 138 -32.63 6.32 15.46
CA ALA A 138 -32.82 5.52 14.23
C ALA A 138 -31.70 4.47 14.02
N LYS A 139 -31.12 3.96 15.11
CA LYS A 139 -29.99 3.02 15.08
C LYS A 139 -30.24 1.76 14.22
N ALA A 140 -31.49 1.28 14.18
CA ALA A 140 -31.87 0.10 13.41
C ALA A 140 -31.63 0.29 11.89
N LEU A 141 -31.81 1.51 11.37
CA LEU A 141 -31.54 1.81 9.95
C LEU A 141 -30.05 1.73 9.63
N SER A 142 -29.19 2.14 10.56
CA SER A 142 -27.75 2.08 10.37
C SER A 142 -27.22 0.62 10.34
N GLN A 143 -27.78 -0.24 11.19
CA GLN A 143 -27.34 -1.64 11.30
C GLN A 143 -27.56 -2.47 10.03
N LYS A 144 -28.52 -2.08 9.18
CA LYS A 144 -28.89 -2.87 7.99
C LYS A 144 -27.81 -2.84 6.91
N ARG A 145 -27.31 -1.65 6.55
CA ARG A 145 -26.38 -1.46 5.41
C ARG A 145 -25.20 -0.58 5.76
N LEU A 146 -25.44 0.56 6.42
CA LEU A 146 -24.41 1.56 6.67
C LEU A 146 -23.25 1.01 7.50
N ARG A 147 -23.52 0.27 8.58
CA ARG A 147 -22.44 -0.34 9.39
C ARG A 147 -21.67 -1.42 8.65
N GLY A 148 -22.35 -2.18 7.79
CA GLY A 148 -21.70 -3.13 6.89
C GLY A 148 -20.71 -2.41 5.98
N LEU A 149 -21.16 -1.35 5.31
CA LEU A 149 -20.31 -0.53 4.45
C LEU A 149 -19.14 0.12 5.20
N ILE A 150 -19.39 0.71 6.37
CA ILE A 150 -18.34 1.27 7.24
C ILE A 150 -17.27 0.21 7.52
N ARG A 151 -17.68 -1.01 7.88
CA ARG A 151 -16.76 -2.11 8.15
C ARG A 151 -16.00 -2.53 6.90
N THR A 152 -16.66 -2.59 5.74
CA THR A 152 -16.01 -2.87 4.46
C THR A 152 -14.92 -1.85 4.18
N VAL A 153 -15.19 -0.54 4.34
CA VAL A 153 -14.18 0.51 4.14
C VAL A 153 -13.01 0.39 5.13
N GLU A 154 -13.28 0.08 6.41
CA GLU A 154 -12.23 -0.14 7.42
C GLU A 154 -11.30 -1.32 7.11
N VAL A 155 -11.84 -2.36 6.45
CA VAL A 155 -11.08 -3.57 6.08
C VAL A 155 -10.31 -3.32 4.78
N PHE A 156 -11.01 -2.88 3.73
CA PHE A 156 -10.55 -2.94 2.35
C PHE A 156 -10.02 -1.61 1.80
N GLY A 157 -10.29 -0.47 2.46
CA GLY A 157 -9.87 0.85 1.99
C GLY A 157 -10.26 1.11 0.53
N PHE A 158 -9.38 1.79 -0.23
CA PHE A 158 -9.52 1.96 -1.69
C PHE A 158 -8.68 0.97 -2.51
N HIS A 159 -7.95 0.07 -1.87
CA HIS A 159 -7.05 -0.89 -2.53
C HIS A 159 -7.57 -2.34 -2.50
N LEU A 160 -8.67 -2.64 -1.81
CA LEU A 160 -9.19 -4.00 -1.60
C LEU A 160 -8.24 -4.87 -0.75
N ALA A 161 -7.18 -5.40 -1.33
CA ALA A 161 -6.20 -6.23 -0.63
C ALA A 161 -4.79 -5.63 -0.77
N THR A 162 -3.99 -5.75 0.28
CA THR A 162 -2.57 -5.43 0.25
C THR A 162 -1.87 -6.37 -0.74
N VAL A 163 -1.09 -5.83 -1.67
CA VAL A 163 -0.26 -6.63 -2.57
C VAL A 163 1.14 -6.73 -1.97
N ASP A 164 1.64 -7.94 -1.77
CA ASP A 164 3.02 -8.16 -1.35
C ASP A 164 3.92 -8.25 -2.59
N LEU A 165 5.08 -7.61 -2.52
CA LEU A 165 6.13 -7.77 -3.51
C LEU A 165 7.03 -8.93 -3.08
N ARG A 166 7.43 -9.80 -4.00
CA ARG A 166 8.34 -10.92 -3.68
C ARG A 166 9.35 -11.15 -4.79
N GLN A 167 10.63 -11.28 -4.45
CA GLN A 167 11.71 -11.57 -5.38
C GLN A 167 12.87 -12.29 -4.68
N SER A 168 13.67 -13.08 -5.42
CA SER A 168 14.88 -13.73 -4.90
C SER A 168 16.02 -12.75 -4.61
N SER A 169 16.78 -13.01 -3.54
CA SER A 169 17.98 -12.27 -3.13
C SER A 169 19.02 -12.13 -4.26
N ASP A 170 19.28 -13.20 -5.02
CA ASP A 170 20.23 -13.20 -6.16
C ASP A 170 19.91 -12.10 -7.18
N MET A 171 18.62 -11.79 -7.37
CA MET A 171 18.19 -10.77 -8.33
C MET A 171 18.52 -9.36 -7.83
N HIS A 172 18.46 -9.13 -6.51
CA HIS A 172 18.87 -7.86 -5.89
C HIS A 172 20.37 -7.65 -6.03
N GLU A 173 21.15 -8.69 -5.75
CA GLU A 173 22.62 -8.66 -5.89
C GLU A 173 23.02 -8.31 -7.32
N LEU A 174 22.39 -8.93 -8.33
CA LEU A 174 22.67 -8.64 -9.74
C LEU A 174 22.42 -7.18 -10.10
N VAL A 175 21.31 -6.59 -9.62
CA VAL A 175 21.01 -5.17 -9.85
C VAL A 175 22.05 -4.28 -9.18
N LEU A 176 22.38 -4.55 -7.93
CA LEU A 176 23.34 -3.72 -7.19
C LEU A 176 24.76 -3.86 -7.73
N ALA A 177 25.19 -5.04 -8.16
CA ALA A 177 26.48 -5.23 -8.81
C ALA A 177 26.61 -4.35 -10.06
N GLU A 178 25.56 -4.26 -10.88
CA GLU A 178 25.54 -3.38 -12.05
C GLU A 178 25.58 -1.89 -11.64
N LEU A 179 24.74 -1.47 -10.69
CA LEU A 179 24.70 -0.08 -10.21
C LEU A 179 26.05 0.36 -9.62
N LEU A 180 26.69 -0.49 -8.81
CA LEU A 180 27.97 -0.20 -8.16
C LEU A 180 29.15 -0.18 -9.12
N SER A 181 29.12 -1.04 -10.14
CA SER A 181 30.13 -1.07 -11.20
C SER A 181 30.06 0.19 -12.06
N VAL A 182 28.86 0.57 -12.51
CA VAL A 182 28.63 1.76 -13.34
C VAL A 182 28.96 3.05 -12.60
N SER A 183 28.64 3.13 -11.30
CA SER A 183 28.98 4.28 -10.45
C SER A 183 30.46 4.32 -10.03
N ALA A 184 31.26 3.34 -10.46
CA ALA A 184 32.68 3.19 -10.12
C ALA A 184 32.96 3.14 -8.60
N ILE A 185 31.99 2.64 -7.83
CA ILE A 185 32.10 2.45 -6.38
C ILE A 185 32.74 1.09 -6.08
N GLU A 186 32.19 0.03 -6.67
CA GLU A 186 32.68 -1.34 -6.51
C GLU A 186 32.27 -2.19 -7.74
N ALA A 187 33.26 -2.59 -8.56
CA ALA A 187 33.00 -3.34 -9.78
C ALA A 187 32.78 -4.84 -9.53
N GLY A 188 33.29 -5.37 -8.41
CA GLY A 188 33.27 -6.78 -8.06
C GLY A 188 32.36 -7.10 -6.87
N TYR A 189 31.21 -6.42 -6.75
CA TYR A 189 30.30 -6.57 -5.60
C TYR A 189 29.99 -8.03 -5.24
N ALA A 190 29.71 -8.87 -6.24
CA ALA A 190 29.40 -10.29 -6.03
C ALA A 190 30.59 -11.13 -5.50
N ASN A 191 31.83 -10.62 -5.63
CA ASN A 191 33.02 -11.29 -5.11
C ASN A 191 33.37 -10.85 -3.69
N LEU A 192 32.64 -9.89 -3.12
CA LEU A 192 32.86 -9.43 -1.75
C LEU A 192 32.43 -10.51 -0.75
N THR A 193 33.19 -10.62 0.33
CA THR A 193 32.74 -11.39 1.50
C THR A 193 31.53 -10.72 2.14
N GLU A 194 30.72 -11.49 2.87
CA GLU A 194 29.53 -10.96 3.57
C GLU A 194 29.85 -9.80 4.52
N MET A 195 31.03 -9.78 5.15
CA MET A 195 31.45 -8.62 5.97
C MET A 195 31.71 -7.38 5.12
N GLN A 196 32.37 -7.53 3.97
CA GLN A 196 32.64 -6.43 3.05
C GLN A 196 31.36 -5.89 2.41
N LYS A 197 30.41 -6.77 2.05
CA LYS A 197 29.07 -6.37 1.57
C LYS A 197 28.36 -5.52 2.61
N ARG A 198 28.27 -6.00 3.86
CA ARG A 198 27.66 -5.26 4.97
C ARG A 198 28.27 -3.87 5.16
N ASP A 199 29.60 -3.78 5.23
CA ASP A 199 30.29 -2.50 5.40
C ASP A 199 30.00 -1.52 4.27
N LEU A 200 30.05 -2.00 3.01
CA LEU A 200 29.74 -1.21 1.84
C LEU A 200 28.29 -0.71 1.86
N LEU A 201 27.31 -1.61 1.99
CA LEU A 201 25.89 -1.27 1.97
C LEU A 201 25.53 -0.29 3.10
N LEU A 202 26.06 -0.49 4.31
CA LEU A 202 25.87 0.44 5.42
C LEU A 202 26.46 1.83 5.15
N SER A 203 27.59 1.90 4.44
CA SER A 203 28.17 3.18 4.02
C SER A 203 27.26 3.90 3.02
N LEU A 204 26.71 3.17 2.04
CA LEU A 204 25.83 3.69 1.00
C LEU A 204 24.46 4.11 1.55
N LEU A 205 23.92 3.39 2.54
CA LEU A 205 22.69 3.76 3.24
C LEU A 205 22.83 5.05 4.07
N LYS A 206 24.06 5.42 4.45
CA LYS A 206 24.38 6.69 5.14
C LYS A 206 24.65 7.83 4.15
N ASP A 207 25.06 7.51 2.93
CA ASP A 207 25.39 8.46 1.88
C ASP A 207 24.11 9.04 1.24
N PRO A 208 23.95 10.37 1.13
CA PRO A 208 22.83 10.96 0.40
C PRO A 208 22.91 10.80 -1.13
N GLN A 209 24.05 10.41 -1.71
CA GLN A 209 24.19 10.28 -3.15
C GLN A 209 23.42 9.06 -3.69
N PRO A 210 22.68 9.21 -4.80
CA PRO A 210 22.13 8.09 -5.55
C PRO A 210 23.24 7.29 -6.26
N LEU A 211 23.02 5.99 -6.42
CA LEU A 211 23.89 5.09 -7.20
C LEU A 211 23.63 5.20 -8.71
N GLN A 212 22.40 5.54 -9.09
CA GLN A 212 22.03 5.63 -10.51
C GLN A 212 22.74 6.80 -11.21
N VAL A 213 23.51 6.51 -12.26
CA VAL A 213 24.24 7.50 -13.06
C VAL A 213 23.31 8.05 -14.15
N VAL A 214 23.03 9.34 -14.07
CA VAL A 214 22.17 10.04 -15.04
C VAL A 214 22.76 9.95 -16.45
N GLY A 215 21.96 9.45 -17.40
CA GLY A 215 22.34 9.31 -18.81
C GLY A 215 23.03 7.99 -19.15
N HIS A 216 23.29 7.11 -18.18
CA HIS A 216 23.75 5.76 -18.45
C HIS A 216 22.59 4.84 -18.87
N GLN A 217 22.88 3.89 -19.76
CA GLN A 217 21.93 2.86 -20.17
C GLN A 217 22.23 1.56 -19.42
N TYR A 218 21.41 1.26 -18.42
CA TYR A 218 21.45 -0.01 -17.68
C TYR A 218 20.83 -1.15 -18.49
N SER A 219 21.07 -2.39 -18.04
CA SER A 219 20.46 -3.58 -18.58
C SER A 219 18.93 -3.56 -18.45
N ASP A 220 18.23 -4.24 -19.37
CA ASP A 220 16.78 -4.38 -19.32
C ASP A 220 16.31 -5.02 -17.99
N PHE A 221 17.15 -5.90 -17.42
CA PHE A 221 16.90 -6.54 -16.14
C PHE A 221 16.94 -5.53 -14.98
N ALA A 222 18.03 -4.77 -14.84
CA ALA A 222 18.14 -3.77 -13.78
C ALA A 222 17.06 -2.69 -13.90
N ILE A 223 16.75 -2.26 -15.13
CA ILE A 223 15.63 -1.32 -15.39
C ILE A 223 14.31 -1.91 -14.92
N SER A 224 14.02 -3.17 -15.25
CA SER A 224 12.77 -3.85 -14.85
C SER A 224 12.62 -3.97 -13.34
N GLU A 225 13.69 -4.33 -12.62
CA GLU A 225 13.67 -4.47 -11.17
C GLU A 225 13.54 -3.11 -10.46
N ILE A 226 14.26 -2.08 -10.89
CA ILE A 226 14.12 -0.71 -10.35
C ILE A 226 12.72 -0.15 -10.64
N ALA A 227 12.15 -0.46 -11.81
CA ALA A 227 10.80 -0.04 -12.18
C ALA A 227 9.74 -0.56 -11.21
N ILE A 228 9.98 -1.67 -10.52
CA ILE A 228 9.04 -2.23 -9.53
C ILE A 228 8.99 -1.44 -8.26
N PHE A 229 10.15 -1.10 -7.70
CA PHE A 229 10.21 -0.23 -6.54
C PHE A 229 9.64 1.16 -6.87
N THR A 230 9.91 1.66 -8.07
CA THR A 230 9.34 2.92 -8.58
C THR A 230 7.82 2.83 -8.69
N MET A 231 7.30 1.74 -9.24
CA MET A 231 5.86 1.52 -9.34
C MET A 231 5.22 1.33 -7.96
N ALA A 232 5.88 0.64 -7.03
CA ALA A 232 5.39 0.47 -5.68
C ALA A 232 5.20 1.82 -4.96
N LYS A 233 6.17 2.73 -5.11
CA LYS A 233 6.05 4.12 -4.63
C LYS A 233 4.87 4.86 -5.25
N LYS A 234 4.69 4.75 -6.57
CA LYS A 234 3.56 5.36 -7.27
C LYS A 234 2.23 4.82 -6.74
N MET A 235 2.09 3.50 -6.61
CA MET A 235 0.87 2.85 -6.13
C MET A 235 0.56 3.19 -4.68
N ARG A 236 1.56 3.24 -3.79
CA ARG A 236 1.38 3.70 -2.41
C ARG A 236 0.94 5.16 -2.32
N THR A 237 1.45 6.01 -3.21
CA THR A 237 1.04 7.43 -3.27
C THR A 237 -0.42 7.57 -3.68
N LEU A 238 -0.88 6.74 -4.63
CA LEU A 238 -2.25 6.80 -5.15
C LEU A 238 -3.28 6.10 -4.25
N PHE A 239 -2.94 4.94 -3.69
CA PHE A 239 -3.87 4.05 -2.99
C PHE A 239 -3.64 3.96 -1.47
N GLY A 240 -2.63 4.67 -0.96
CA GLY A 240 -2.21 4.66 0.44
C GLY A 240 -1.16 3.59 0.75
N GLY A 241 -0.48 3.74 1.89
CA GLY A 241 0.60 2.84 2.30
C GLY A 241 0.17 1.38 2.51
N ASP A 242 -1.10 1.14 2.86
CA ASP A 242 -1.65 -0.20 3.02
C ASP A 242 -1.80 -0.97 1.69
N ALA A 243 -1.71 -0.30 0.53
CA ALA A 243 -1.85 -0.96 -0.77
C ALA A 243 -0.69 -1.93 -1.07
N ILE A 244 0.52 -1.60 -0.61
CA ILE A 244 1.71 -2.44 -0.70
C ILE A 244 2.50 -2.19 0.58
N ARG A 245 2.60 -3.17 1.47
CA ARG A 245 3.32 -3.00 2.75
C ARG A 245 4.63 -3.75 2.80
N HIS A 246 4.69 -4.91 2.15
CA HIS A 246 5.76 -5.88 2.31
C HIS A 246 6.58 -6.02 1.03
N TYR A 247 7.89 -6.13 1.21
CA TYR A 247 8.82 -6.63 0.20
C TYR A 247 9.48 -7.89 0.74
N ILE A 248 9.08 -9.03 0.21
CA ILE A 248 9.52 -10.37 0.61
C ILE A 248 10.75 -10.76 -0.21
N ILE A 249 11.79 -11.23 0.47
CA ILE A 249 13.04 -11.69 -0.14
C ILE A 249 13.05 -13.22 -0.08
N SER A 250 12.80 -13.89 -1.19
CA SER A 250 13.02 -15.34 -1.29
C SER A 250 14.50 -15.66 -1.18
N HIS A 251 14.82 -16.88 -0.73
CA HIS A 251 16.21 -17.33 -0.58
C HIS A 251 17.05 -16.33 0.24
N THR A 252 16.54 -15.89 1.39
CA THR A 252 17.34 -15.06 2.29
C THR A 252 18.35 -15.94 3.04
N GLU A 253 19.63 -15.72 2.79
CA GLU A 253 20.74 -16.51 3.36
C GLU A 253 21.66 -15.66 4.24
N THR A 254 21.68 -14.34 4.05
CA THR A 254 22.64 -13.45 4.72
C THR A 254 22.02 -12.12 5.16
N VAL A 255 22.79 -11.29 5.89
CA VAL A 255 22.35 -9.96 6.30
C VAL A 255 22.44 -8.97 5.12
N SER A 256 23.37 -9.18 4.17
CA SER A 256 23.44 -8.33 2.97
C SER A 256 22.13 -8.35 2.20
N ASP A 257 21.46 -9.49 2.04
CA ASP A 257 20.22 -9.62 1.27
C ASP A 257 19.15 -8.60 1.73
N LEU A 258 19.04 -8.42 3.06
CA LEU A 258 18.14 -7.45 3.67
C LEU A 258 18.60 -6.00 3.42
N LEU A 259 19.90 -5.74 3.56
CA LEU A 259 20.51 -4.42 3.34
C LEU A 259 20.43 -3.97 1.88
N GLU A 260 20.50 -4.90 0.94
CA GLU A 260 20.35 -4.67 -0.49
C GLU A 260 18.96 -4.11 -0.80
N VAL A 261 17.90 -4.70 -0.24
CA VAL A 261 16.54 -4.18 -0.40
C VAL A 261 16.34 -2.84 0.28
N PHE A 262 16.95 -2.59 1.45
CA PHE A 262 16.95 -1.24 2.04
C PHE A 262 17.60 -0.21 1.09
N LEU A 263 18.69 -0.59 0.42
CA LEU A 263 19.38 0.28 -0.53
C LEU A 263 18.54 0.51 -1.80
N LEU A 264 17.90 -0.52 -2.35
CA LEU A 264 16.96 -0.37 -3.47
C LEU A 264 15.77 0.54 -3.12
N GLN A 265 15.25 0.44 -1.90
CA GLN A 265 14.23 1.39 -1.41
C GLN A 265 14.75 2.83 -1.35
N LYS A 266 16.01 3.04 -0.94
CA LYS A 266 16.65 4.37 -0.97
C LYS A 266 16.74 4.91 -2.39
N GLU A 267 17.18 4.10 -3.34
CA GLU A 267 17.41 4.53 -4.72
C GLU A 267 16.14 5.04 -5.44
N VAL A 268 14.96 4.57 -5.03
CA VAL A 268 13.68 5.07 -5.58
C VAL A 268 12.95 6.05 -4.65
N GLY A 269 13.51 6.31 -3.47
CA GLY A 269 12.92 7.15 -2.44
C GLY A 269 11.68 6.55 -1.78
N LEU A 270 11.68 5.23 -1.56
CA LEU A 270 10.85 4.52 -0.58
C LEU A 270 11.49 4.50 0.82
N MET A 271 12.80 4.76 0.90
CA MET A 271 13.46 5.12 2.15
C MET A 271 13.54 6.64 2.26
N HIS A 272 13.21 7.17 3.44
CA HIS A 272 13.23 8.58 3.79
C HIS A 272 14.37 8.85 4.75
N GLY A 273 15.12 9.93 4.54
CA GLY A 273 16.32 10.22 5.31
C GLY A 273 17.48 9.27 5.00
N MET A 274 18.50 9.28 5.85
CA MET A 274 19.69 8.43 5.70
C MET A 274 19.92 7.62 6.97
N LEU A 275 20.52 6.44 6.86
CA LEU A 275 20.80 5.60 8.02
C LEU A 275 21.60 6.39 9.07
N GLY A 276 21.15 6.32 10.34
CA GLY A 276 21.69 7.14 11.43
C GLY A 276 21.23 8.61 11.48
N LYS A 277 20.45 9.09 10.49
CA LYS A 277 19.89 10.45 10.41
C LYS A 277 18.39 10.43 10.11
N LYS A 278 17.58 10.07 11.11
CA LYS A 278 16.11 10.03 11.04
C LYS A 278 15.55 9.17 9.88
N ALA A 279 16.22 8.06 9.56
CA ALA A 279 15.76 7.15 8.53
C ALA A 279 14.42 6.47 8.85
N SER A 280 13.57 6.27 7.85
CA SER A 280 12.44 5.34 7.83
C SER A 280 12.29 4.73 6.44
N VAL A 281 11.60 3.60 6.32
CA VAL A 281 11.27 2.95 5.05
C VAL A 281 9.78 2.77 4.91
N ASP A 282 9.32 2.79 3.68
CA ASP A 282 7.93 2.60 3.32
C ASP A 282 7.55 1.12 3.27
N LEU A 283 8.42 0.25 2.75
CA LEU A 283 8.19 -1.20 2.68
C LEU A 283 8.92 -1.92 3.82
N ILE A 284 8.20 -2.81 4.49
CA ILE A 284 8.78 -3.76 5.43
C ILE A 284 9.58 -4.77 4.62
N VAL A 285 10.89 -4.85 4.87
CA VAL A 285 11.77 -5.85 4.27
C VAL A 285 11.57 -7.16 5.02
N VAL A 286 10.94 -8.14 4.39
CA VAL A 286 10.55 -9.42 4.98
C VAL A 286 11.49 -10.51 4.46
N PRO A 287 12.38 -11.06 5.29
CA PRO A 287 13.14 -12.23 4.87
C PRO A 287 12.23 -13.45 4.81
N LEU A 288 12.38 -14.25 3.77
CA LEU A 288 11.77 -15.56 3.64
C LEU A 288 12.86 -16.63 3.73
N PHE A 289 12.80 -17.42 4.81
CA PHE A 289 13.71 -18.54 5.07
C PHE A 289 13.06 -19.84 4.63
N GLU A 290 13.66 -20.53 3.64
CA GLU A 290 13.02 -21.63 2.90
C GLU A 290 13.72 -22.96 3.06
N THR A 291 15.05 -23.00 3.16
CA THR A 291 15.79 -24.24 3.40
C THR A 291 15.97 -24.54 4.90
N ILE A 292 16.37 -25.76 5.25
CA ILE A 292 16.67 -26.09 6.65
C ILE A 292 17.85 -25.27 7.17
N GLU A 293 18.83 -25.00 6.32
CA GLU A 293 19.99 -24.19 6.68
C GLU A 293 19.56 -22.74 6.95
N ASP A 294 18.74 -22.16 6.08
CA ASP A 294 18.18 -20.82 6.24
C ASP A 294 17.39 -20.69 7.53
N LEU A 295 16.53 -21.69 7.84
CA LEU A 295 15.75 -21.70 9.07
C LEU A 295 16.63 -21.76 10.33
N ARG A 296 17.76 -22.46 10.28
CA ARG A 296 18.74 -22.48 11.39
C ARG A 296 19.44 -21.14 11.52
N ASN A 297 19.71 -20.48 10.40
CA ASN A 297 20.40 -19.19 10.35
C ASN A 297 19.47 -17.98 10.53
N ALA A 298 18.15 -18.18 10.48
CA ALA A 298 17.15 -17.10 10.59
C ALA A 298 17.33 -16.23 11.85
N ALA A 299 17.48 -16.86 13.01
CA ALA A 299 17.68 -16.13 14.27
C ALA A 299 19.04 -15.40 14.33
N PRO A 300 20.18 -16.04 13.99
CA PRO A 300 21.46 -15.35 13.82
C PRO A 300 21.40 -14.15 12.84
N ILE A 301 20.83 -14.31 11.65
CA ILE A 301 20.73 -13.26 10.63
C ILE A 301 19.95 -12.06 11.18
N MET A 302 18.79 -12.30 11.79
CA MET A 302 17.98 -11.23 12.35
C MET A 302 18.64 -10.55 13.56
N HIS A 303 19.34 -11.32 14.40
CA HIS A 303 20.14 -10.76 15.49
C HIS A 303 21.21 -9.80 14.95
N ASP A 304 21.99 -10.26 13.98
CA ASP A 304 23.09 -9.49 13.39
C ASP A 304 22.57 -8.24 12.69
N LEU A 305 21.47 -8.35 11.92
CA LEU A 305 20.79 -7.22 11.30
C LEU A 305 20.42 -6.15 12.33
N TYR A 306 19.79 -6.54 13.45
CA TYR A 306 19.39 -5.59 14.50
C TYR A 306 20.57 -5.02 15.30
N ALA A 307 21.69 -5.73 15.37
CA ALA A 307 22.92 -5.23 15.97
C ALA A 307 23.58 -4.13 15.13
N LEU A 308 23.27 -4.03 13.84
CA LEU A 308 23.83 -2.99 12.97
C LEU A 308 23.38 -1.59 13.39
N PRO A 309 24.30 -0.60 13.50
CA PRO A 309 23.97 0.75 13.92
C PRO A 309 22.91 1.42 13.04
N GLY A 310 21.80 1.81 13.67
CA GLY A 310 20.70 2.53 13.03
C GLY A 310 19.57 1.67 12.47
N ILE A 311 19.74 0.34 12.38
CA ILE A 311 18.68 -0.55 11.87
C ILE A 311 17.51 -0.64 12.85
N LEU A 312 17.74 -0.85 14.15
CA LEU A 312 16.64 -0.85 15.12
C LEU A 312 15.83 0.47 15.08
N ASP A 313 16.51 1.59 14.85
CA ASP A 313 15.85 2.88 14.76
C ASP A 313 15.06 3.05 13.45
N ILE A 314 15.52 2.49 12.33
CA ILE A 314 14.75 2.52 11.07
C ILE A 314 13.45 1.75 11.26
N VAL A 315 13.51 0.54 11.83
CA VAL A 315 12.34 -0.31 12.10
C VAL A 315 11.34 0.42 13.01
N LYS A 316 11.81 1.00 14.11
CA LYS A 316 10.94 1.77 15.03
C LYS A 316 10.27 2.97 14.37
N ARG A 317 11.00 3.71 13.51
CA ARG A 317 10.44 4.87 12.80
C ARG A 317 9.50 4.49 11.66
N SER A 318 9.67 3.29 11.09
CA SER A 318 8.80 2.73 10.06
C SER A 318 7.51 2.09 10.60
N GLY A 319 7.20 2.27 11.89
CA GLY A 319 5.99 1.72 12.53
C GLY A 319 6.27 0.71 13.64
N GLY A 320 7.53 0.27 13.80
CA GLY A 320 7.93 -0.67 14.85
C GLY A 320 7.49 -2.11 14.59
N GLU A 321 7.28 -2.46 13.33
CA GLU A 321 6.89 -3.80 12.87
C GLU A 321 8.05 -4.45 12.09
N GLN A 322 8.29 -5.73 12.34
CA GLN A 322 9.13 -6.59 11.50
C GLN A 322 8.39 -7.90 11.31
N ASP A 323 8.14 -8.24 10.05
CA ASP A 323 7.63 -9.54 9.67
C ASP A 323 8.77 -10.42 9.15
N ILE A 324 8.67 -11.72 9.39
CA ILE A 324 9.58 -12.77 8.91
C ILE A 324 8.70 -13.87 8.33
N MET A 325 8.99 -14.33 7.13
CA MET A 325 8.25 -15.41 6.47
C MET A 325 9.02 -16.73 6.56
N LEU A 326 8.29 -17.83 6.77
CA LEU A 326 8.85 -19.18 6.88
C LEU A 326 8.25 -20.07 5.78
N GLY A 327 9.10 -20.64 4.93
CA GLY A 327 8.70 -21.45 3.77
C GLY A 327 8.56 -22.94 4.10
N TYR A 328 7.45 -23.36 4.72
CA TYR A 328 7.29 -24.75 5.17
C TYR A 328 7.34 -25.80 4.05
N SER A 329 6.70 -25.55 2.92
CA SER A 329 6.66 -26.51 1.79
C SER A 329 8.03 -26.73 1.17
N ASP A 330 8.82 -25.66 1.04
CA ASP A 330 10.17 -25.71 0.48
C ASP A 330 11.15 -26.35 1.47
N SER A 331 11.00 -26.08 2.79
CA SER A 331 11.79 -26.76 3.82
C SER A 331 11.53 -28.27 3.87
N ASN A 332 10.27 -28.69 3.73
CA ASN A 332 9.93 -30.12 3.67
C ASN A 332 10.46 -30.78 2.39
N LYS A 333 10.51 -30.05 1.26
CA LYS A 333 11.12 -30.56 0.02
C LYS A 333 12.62 -30.74 0.17
N ASP A 334 13.28 -29.88 0.94
CA ASP A 334 14.72 -29.92 1.21
C ASP A 334 15.10 -31.08 2.15
N GLY A 335 14.44 -31.22 3.30
CA GLY A 335 14.86 -32.19 4.32
C GLY A 335 13.84 -33.19 4.87
N GLY A 336 12.62 -33.24 4.33
CA GLY A 336 11.61 -34.26 4.64
C GLY A 336 10.63 -33.91 5.75
#